data_AF-A0A941R851-F1
#
_entry.id   AF-A0A941R851-F1
#
_cell.length_a   1.000
_cell.length_b   1.000
_cell.length_c   1.000
_cell.angle_alpha   90.00
_cell.angle_beta   90.00
_cell.angle_gamma   90.00
#
_symmetry.space_group_name_H-M   'P 1'
#
loop_
_entity.id
_entity.type
_entity.pdbx_description
1 polymer ?
#
loop_
_entity_poly.entity_id
_entity_poly.type
_entity_poly.pdbx_seq_one_letter_code
_entity_poly.pdbx_strand_id
1 'polypeptide(L)'
;MKIVLPHRLYHIVGMISLFIILLSGCAQDSYQRRADVMKDHVEAFYSHLKANRVGSAVHENEQIELMADQMADTVKKRGHMGGVGQVEREFALMKTARETAAQNWIALGQYFTLKQQPDRARASYQRVIDTYTNPTERAYREQAARALKDLDIASAPSADPTH
;
A
#
# COMPACT_ATOMS: atom_id res chain seq x y z
N MET A 1 -47.99 21.03 39.98
CA MET A 1 -46.89 20.21 40.53
C MET A 1 -45.59 20.61 39.85
N LYS A 2 -44.65 21.26 40.55
CA LYS A 2 -43.31 21.54 40.03
C LYS A 2 -42.37 20.48 40.59
N ILE A 3 -41.89 19.58 39.74
CA ILE A 3 -40.91 18.55 40.12
C ILE A 3 -39.57 19.26 40.26
N VAL A 4 -39.16 19.53 41.50
CA VAL A 4 -37.83 20.10 41.80
C VAL A 4 -36.86 18.93 41.84
N LEU A 5 -36.16 18.70 40.73
CA LEU A 5 -35.12 17.68 40.65
C LEU A 5 -33.86 18.22 41.36
N PRO A 6 -33.31 17.51 42.36
CA PRO A 6 -32.24 18.03 43.21
C PRO A 6 -30.93 18.23 42.44
N HIS A 7 -30.28 19.37 42.67
CA HIS A 7 -29.04 19.81 42.01
C HIS A 7 -27.91 18.75 42.04
N ARG A 8 -27.86 17.90 43.06
CA ARG A 8 -26.89 16.79 43.15
C ARG A 8 -27.09 15.70 42.08
N LEU A 9 -28.31 15.47 41.60
CA LEU A 9 -28.55 14.52 40.51
C LEU A 9 -28.00 15.03 39.17
N TYR A 10 -28.09 16.34 38.91
CA TYR A 10 -27.52 16.96 37.71
C TYR A 10 -25.99 16.87 37.67
N HIS A 11 -25.32 17.06 38.81
CA HIS A 11 -23.86 16.92 38.92
C HIS A 11 -23.40 15.47 38.71
N ILE A 12 -24.12 14.49 39.27
CA ILE A 12 -23.83 13.07 39.09
C ILE A 12 -24.04 12.65 37.63
N VAL A 13 -25.16 13.05 37.02
CA VAL A 13 -25.46 12.77 35.61
C VAL A 13 -24.46 13.45 34.68
N GLY A 14 -24.07 14.70 34.96
CA GLY A 14 -23.06 15.43 34.18
C GLY A 14 -21.67 14.78 34.25
N MET A 15 -21.25 14.32 35.44
CA MET A 15 -19.99 13.60 35.63
C MET A 15 -20.00 12.24 34.91
N ILE A 16 -21.11 11.51 34.94
CA ILE A 16 -21.25 10.22 34.24
C ILE A 16 -21.24 10.43 32.71
N SER A 17 -21.96 11.42 32.19
CA SER A 17 -21.94 11.75 30.76
C SER A 17 -20.56 12.21 30.28
N LEU A 18 -19.82 12.98 31.09
CA LEU A 18 -18.45 13.38 30.77
C LEU A 18 -17.49 12.17 30.75
N PHE A 19 -17.68 11.21 31.67
CA PHE A 19 -16.91 9.97 31.71
C PHE A 19 -17.19 9.05 30.50
N ILE A 20 -18.44 8.98 30.04
CA ILE A 20 -18.83 8.20 28.84
C ILE A 20 -18.21 8.81 27.57
N ILE A 21 -18.15 10.14 27.46
CA ILE A 21 -17.55 10.82 26.30
C ILE A 21 -16.02 10.64 26.29
N LEU A 22 -15.37 10.67 27.45
CA LEU A 22 -13.92 10.44 27.58
C LEU A 22 -13.52 8.98 27.31
N LEU A 23 -14.38 8.01 27.60
CA LEU A 23 -14.17 6.60 27.29
C LEU A 23 -14.46 6.24 25.81
N SER A 24 -15.16 7.11 25.07
CA SER A 24 -15.49 6.89 23.66
C SER A 24 -14.36 7.31 22.69
N GLY A 25 -13.24 7.82 23.22
CA GLY A 25 -12.17 8.45 22.46
C GLY A 25 -11.12 7.53 21.79
N CYS A 26 -11.22 6.20 21.89
CA CYS A 26 -10.15 5.29 21.43
C CYS A 26 -10.64 4.11 20.55
N ALA A 27 -11.63 4.32 19.69
CA ALA A 27 -11.97 3.36 18.64
C ALA A 27 -11.66 3.95 17.25
N GLN A 28 -10.48 4.54 17.07
CA GLN A 28 -10.04 4.93 15.74
C GLN A 28 -9.84 3.65 14.92
N ASP A 29 -10.60 3.51 13.82
CA ASP A 29 -10.62 2.28 13.04
C ASP A 29 -9.20 1.98 12.51
N SER A 30 -8.63 0.85 12.95
CA SER A 30 -7.31 0.37 12.53
C SER A 30 -7.19 0.23 11.01
N TYR A 31 -8.31 0.08 10.30
CA TYR A 31 -8.37 0.13 8.84
C TYR A 31 -8.04 1.53 8.32
N GLN A 32 -8.75 2.56 8.81
CA GLN A 32 -8.60 3.93 8.34
C GLN A 32 -7.17 4.42 8.53
N ARG A 33 -6.59 4.14 9.70
CA ARG A 33 -5.18 4.50 9.99
C ARG A 33 -4.20 3.86 9.00
N ARG A 34 -4.41 2.60 8.62
CA ARG A 34 -3.53 1.93 7.64
C ARG A 34 -3.76 2.44 6.22
N ALA A 35 -4.99 2.77 5.86
CA ALA A 35 -5.28 3.38 4.57
C ALA A 35 -4.62 4.77 4.45
N ASP A 36 -4.67 5.58 5.50
CA ASP A 36 -4.01 6.89 5.54
C ASP A 36 -2.48 6.76 5.42
N VAL A 37 -1.87 5.86 6.19
CA VAL A 37 -0.40 5.61 6.09
C VAL A 37 0.00 5.10 4.70
N MET A 38 -0.79 4.19 4.10
CA MET A 38 -0.53 3.71 2.74
C MET A 38 -0.58 4.88 1.75
N LYS A 39 -1.58 5.75 1.87
CA LYS A 39 -1.70 6.94 1.03
C LYS A 39 -0.48 7.87 1.17
N ASP A 40 -0.01 8.10 2.39
CA ASP A 40 1.18 8.94 2.65
C ASP A 40 2.41 8.36 1.93
N HIS A 41 2.64 7.05 2.00
CA HIS A 41 3.74 6.39 1.28
C HIS A 41 3.60 6.52 -0.24
N VAL A 42 2.38 6.44 -0.80
CA VAL A 42 2.15 6.61 -2.23
C VAL A 42 2.46 8.05 -2.68
N GLU A 43 2.00 9.03 -1.93
CA GLU A 43 2.28 10.45 -2.22
C GLU A 43 3.78 10.75 -2.11
N ALA A 44 4.44 10.22 -1.08
CA ALA A 44 5.88 10.32 -0.89
C ALA A 44 6.65 9.64 -2.03
N PHE A 45 6.26 8.43 -2.44
CA PHE A 45 6.85 7.71 -3.57
C PHE A 45 6.93 8.58 -4.82
N TYR A 46 5.79 9.12 -5.26
CA TYR A 46 5.74 9.93 -6.48
C TYR A 46 6.46 11.28 -6.31
N SER A 47 6.41 11.87 -5.11
CA SER A 47 7.17 13.09 -4.79
C SER A 47 8.68 12.86 -4.90
N HIS A 48 9.18 11.76 -4.33
CA HIS A 48 10.60 11.38 -4.40
C HIS A 48 11.03 11.03 -5.82
N LEU A 49 10.22 10.27 -6.57
CA LEU A 49 10.52 9.90 -7.95
C LEU A 49 10.62 11.14 -8.85
N LYS A 50 9.66 12.09 -8.74
CA LYS A 50 9.69 13.37 -9.46
C LYS A 50 10.93 14.21 -9.13
N ALA A 51 11.40 14.13 -7.88
CA ALA A 51 12.61 14.81 -7.41
C ALA A 51 13.91 14.05 -7.72
N ASN A 52 13.88 12.97 -8.51
CA ASN A 52 15.02 12.08 -8.78
C ASN A 52 15.66 11.47 -7.52
N ARG A 53 14.92 11.39 -6.41
CA ARG A 53 15.34 10.74 -5.16
C ARG A 53 14.93 9.28 -5.18
N VAL A 54 15.54 8.54 -6.10
CA VAL A 54 15.15 7.15 -6.43
C VAL A 54 15.25 6.22 -5.22
N GLY A 55 16.31 6.34 -4.40
CA GLY A 55 16.45 5.52 -3.19
C GLY A 55 15.31 5.73 -2.20
N SER A 56 14.88 6.98 -2.01
CA SER A 56 13.70 7.28 -1.17
C SER A 56 12.41 6.75 -1.80
N ALA A 57 12.22 6.90 -3.12
CA ALA A 57 11.05 6.33 -3.79
C ALA A 57 10.99 4.80 -3.61
N VAL A 58 12.11 4.10 -3.81
CA VAL A 58 12.19 2.66 -3.54
C VAL A 58 11.80 2.34 -2.10
N HIS A 59 12.35 3.07 -1.13
CA HIS A 59 12.03 2.87 0.29
C HIS A 59 10.53 3.02 0.59
N GLU A 60 9.88 4.07 0.07
CA GLU A 60 8.44 4.27 0.27
C GLU A 60 7.63 3.10 -0.32
N ASN A 61 8.07 2.55 -1.47
CA ASN A 61 7.38 1.41 -2.06
C ASN A 61 7.56 0.12 -1.25
N GLU A 62 8.75 -0.09 -0.70
CA GLU A 62 9.03 -1.22 0.19
C GLU A 62 8.20 -1.14 1.48
N GLN A 63 7.89 0.06 1.99
CA GLN A 63 6.96 0.21 3.11
C GLN A 63 5.54 -0.23 2.74
N ILE A 64 5.08 0.05 1.52
CA ILE A 64 3.77 -0.42 1.03
C ILE A 64 3.76 -1.96 0.92
N GLU A 65 4.85 -2.57 0.42
CA GLU A 65 5.00 -4.04 0.39
C GLU A 65 4.95 -4.63 1.80
N LEU A 66 5.69 -4.05 2.76
CA LEU A 66 5.69 -4.49 4.15
C LEU A 66 4.28 -4.42 4.77
N MET A 67 3.55 -3.34 4.51
CA MET A 67 2.17 -3.20 4.97
C MET A 67 1.25 -4.28 4.39
N ALA A 68 1.42 -4.60 3.10
CA ALA A 68 0.69 -5.71 2.47
C ALA A 68 0.98 -7.05 3.15
N ASP A 69 2.25 -7.35 3.44
CA ASP A 69 2.64 -8.61 4.08
C ASP A 69 2.09 -8.72 5.51
N GLN A 70 2.12 -7.62 6.28
CA GLN A 70 1.51 -7.56 7.62
C GLN A 70 0.00 -7.79 7.60
N MET A 71 -0.70 -7.25 6.59
CA MET A 71 -2.12 -7.49 6.41
C MET A 71 -2.40 -8.93 5.96
N ALA A 72 -1.56 -9.52 5.10
CA ALA A 72 -1.67 -10.91 4.68
C ALA A 72 -1.56 -11.88 5.87
N ASP A 73 -0.59 -11.64 6.75
CA ASP A 73 -0.42 -12.40 7.99
C ASP A 73 -1.64 -12.26 8.91
N THR A 74 -2.20 -11.07 8.99
CA THR A 74 -3.39 -10.81 9.82
C THR A 74 -4.62 -11.52 9.26
N VAL A 75 -4.87 -11.42 7.96
CA VAL A 75 -5.96 -12.10 7.26
C VAL A 75 -5.83 -13.61 7.42
N LYS A 76 -4.61 -14.16 7.27
CA LYS A 76 -4.34 -15.58 7.47
C LYS A 76 -4.63 -16.02 8.91
N LYS A 77 -4.19 -15.26 9.93
CA LYS A 77 -4.43 -15.61 11.34
C LYS A 77 -5.91 -15.49 11.72
N ARG A 78 -6.58 -14.41 11.30
CA ARG A 78 -7.97 -14.10 11.70
C ARG A 78 -9.03 -14.80 10.87
N GLY A 79 -8.72 -15.21 9.64
CA GLY A 79 -9.61 -16.06 8.82
C GLY A 79 -10.01 -17.36 9.53
N HIS A 80 -9.21 -17.82 10.51
CA HIS A 80 -9.49 -18.99 11.33
C HIS A 80 -10.33 -18.70 12.59
N MET A 81 -10.55 -17.42 12.96
CA MET A 81 -11.10 -17.03 14.27
C MET A 81 -12.45 -16.29 14.23
N GLY A 82 -13.08 -16.13 13.05
CA GLY A 82 -14.44 -15.61 12.94
C GLY A 82 -14.54 -14.09 13.18
N GLY A 83 -14.39 -13.31 12.10
CA GLY A 83 -14.52 -11.85 12.11
C GLY A 83 -14.66 -11.32 10.68
N VAL A 84 -15.74 -11.70 9.99
CA VAL A 84 -15.85 -11.62 8.53
C VAL A 84 -15.66 -10.18 8.01
N GLY A 85 -16.34 -9.18 8.60
CA GLY A 85 -16.31 -7.80 8.08
C GLY A 85 -14.98 -7.05 8.26
N GLN A 86 -14.26 -7.26 9.36
CA GLN A 86 -12.94 -6.63 9.56
C GLN A 86 -11.87 -7.31 8.70
N VAL A 87 -11.91 -8.64 8.61
CA VAL A 87 -10.99 -9.41 7.78
C VAL A 87 -11.18 -9.09 6.30
N GLU A 88 -12.42 -8.91 5.83
CA GLU A 88 -12.70 -8.52 4.45
C GLU A 88 -12.13 -7.14 4.11
N ARG A 89 -12.28 -6.15 4.99
CA ARG A 89 -11.70 -4.82 4.80
C ARG A 89 -10.17 -4.84 4.83
N GLU A 90 -9.56 -5.57 5.77
CA GLU A 90 -8.10 -5.76 5.80
C GLU A 90 -7.59 -6.47 4.54
N PHE A 91 -8.32 -7.47 4.05
CA PHE A 91 -8.00 -8.17 2.80
C PHE A 91 -8.14 -7.27 1.58
N ALA A 92 -9.15 -6.41 1.52
CA ALA A 92 -9.31 -5.43 0.46
C ALA A 92 -8.13 -4.44 0.44
N LEU A 93 -7.76 -3.88 1.59
CA LEU A 93 -6.64 -2.95 1.70
C LEU A 93 -5.30 -3.63 1.37
N MET A 94 -5.11 -4.88 1.77
CA MET A 94 -3.95 -5.70 1.39
C MET A 94 -3.81 -5.81 -0.13
N LYS A 95 -4.90 -6.14 -0.84
CA LYS A 95 -4.89 -6.23 -2.31
C LYS A 95 -4.51 -4.88 -2.93
N THR A 96 -5.09 -3.78 -2.45
CA THR A 96 -4.75 -2.43 -2.91
C THR A 96 -3.28 -2.09 -2.67
N ALA A 97 -2.72 -2.44 -1.52
CA ALA A 97 -1.30 -2.23 -1.23
C ALA A 97 -0.40 -3.03 -2.20
N ARG A 98 -0.70 -4.31 -2.45
CA ARG A 98 0.06 -5.13 -3.42
C ARG A 98 -0.05 -4.60 -4.84
N GLU A 99 -1.24 -4.23 -5.28
CA GLU A 99 -1.46 -3.60 -6.58
C GLU A 99 -0.63 -2.32 -6.74
N THR A 100 -0.71 -1.45 -5.73
CA THR A 100 0.00 -0.17 -5.73
C THR A 100 1.51 -0.38 -5.77
N ALA A 101 2.02 -1.31 -4.95
CA ALA A 101 3.44 -1.61 -4.92
C ALA A 101 3.95 -2.18 -6.26
N ALA A 102 3.19 -3.06 -6.91
CA ALA A 102 3.51 -3.58 -8.23
C ALA A 102 3.56 -2.46 -9.28
N GLN A 103 2.56 -1.57 -9.30
CA GLN A 103 2.52 -0.45 -10.24
C GLN A 103 3.66 0.55 -10.02
N ASN A 104 4.03 0.81 -8.77
CA ASN A 104 5.18 1.65 -8.44
C ASN A 104 6.50 1.05 -8.93
N TRP A 105 6.70 -0.27 -8.83
CA TRP A 105 7.87 -0.93 -9.42
C TRP A 105 7.88 -0.84 -10.94
N ILE A 106 6.72 -0.98 -11.59
CA ILE A 106 6.60 -0.76 -13.05
C ILE A 106 6.96 0.69 -13.40
N ALA A 107 6.49 1.67 -12.63
CA ALA A 107 6.81 3.08 -12.82
C ALA A 107 8.31 3.37 -12.63
N LEU A 108 8.97 2.73 -11.67
CA LEU A 108 10.43 2.77 -11.52
C LEU A 108 11.14 2.19 -12.74
N GLY A 109 10.65 1.06 -13.26
CA GLY A 109 11.17 0.47 -14.50
C GLY A 109 11.10 1.45 -15.67
N GLN A 110 9.94 2.07 -15.88
CA GLN A 110 9.72 3.06 -16.94
C GLN A 110 10.62 4.30 -16.74
N TYR A 111 10.73 4.77 -15.50
CA TYR A 111 11.62 5.87 -15.13
C TYR A 111 13.07 5.59 -15.53
N PHE A 112 13.57 4.39 -15.22
CA PHE A 112 14.94 4.01 -15.59
C PHE A 112 15.12 3.82 -17.09
N THR A 113 14.11 3.32 -17.82
CA THR A 113 14.13 3.28 -19.28
C THR A 113 14.30 4.69 -19.86
N LEU A 114 13.52 5.66 -19.38
CA LEU A 114 13.62 7.07 -19.81
C LEU A 114 14.98 7.70 -19.46
N LYS A 115 15.61 7.25 -18.38
CA LYS A 115 16.95 7.70 -17.96
C LYS A 115 18.09 6.92 -18.62
N GLN A 116 17.80 6.06 -19.60
CA GLN A 116 18.79 5.21 -20.27
C GLN A 116 19.60 4.35 -19.29
N GLN A 117 18.95 3.84 -18.24
CA GLN A 117 19.53 2.93 -17.25
C GLN A 117 18.90 1.54 -17.39
N PRO A 118 19.18 0.81 -18.48
CA PRO A 118 18.48 -0.43 -18.82
C PRO A 118 18.62 -1.51 -17.75
N ASP A 119 19.77 -1.64 -17.08
CA ASP A 119 19.93 -2.66 -16.04
C ASP A 119 19.03 -2.42 -14.82
N ARG A 120 18.82 -1.16 -14.45
CA ARG A 120 17.92 -0.79 -13.34
C ARG A 120 16.46 -0.91 -13.74
N ALA A 121 16.14 -0.60 -14.99
CA ALA A 121 14.81 -0.83 -15.55
C ALA A 121 14.48 -2.34 -15.53
N ARG A 122 15.40 -3.17 -16.02
CA ARG A 122 15.32 -4.64 -16.00
C ARG A 122 15.09 -5.17 -14.58
N ALA A 123 15.90 -4.73 -13.62
CA ALA A 123 15.75 -5.15 -12.22
C ALA A 123 14.37 -4.82 -11.64
N SER A 124 13.81 -3.65 -11.99
CA SER A 124 12.49 -3.22 -11.50
C SER A 124 11.37 -4.10 -12.08
N TYR A 125 11.39 -4.37 -13.39
CA TYR A 125 10.40 -5.24 -14.02
C TYR A 125 10.53 -6.70 -13.57
N GLN A 126 11.76 -7.21 -13.45
CA GLN A 126 12.01 -8.57 -12.99
C GLN A 126 11.49 -8.79 -11.57
N ARG A 127 11.70 -7.81 -10.68
CA ARG A 127 11.14 -7.86 -9.33
C ARG A 127 9.62 -8.03 -9.33
N VAL A 128 8.89 -7.35 -10.22
CA VAL A 128 7.43 -7.50 -10.33
C VAL A 128 7.07 -8.93 -10.75
N ILE A 129 7.79 -9.49 -11.72
CA ILE A 129 7.58 -10.85 -12.21
C ILE A 129 7.80 -11.88 -11.09
N ASP A 130 8.86 -11.69 -10.29
CA ASP A 130 9.28 -12.65 -9.27
C ASP A 130 8.46 -12.53 -7.97
N THR A 131 7.98 -11.33 -7.62
CA THR A 131 7.33 -11.07 -6.33
C THR A 131 5.82 -11.33 -6.38
N TYR A 132 5.16 -10.98 -7.49
CA TYR A 132 3.68 -10.94 -7.58
C TYR A 132 3.11 -12.20 -8.23
N THR A 133 3.35 -13.35 -7.60
CA THR A 133 3.09 -14.68 -8.17
C THR A 133 1.65 -15.17 -8.01
N ASN A 134 0.81 -14.49 -7.22
CA ASN A 134 -0.58 -14.90 -7.01
C ASN A 134 -1.35 -14.86 -8.35
N PRO A 135 -2.25 -15.83 -8.64
CA PRO A 135 -3.08 -15.79 -9.85
C PRO A 135 -3.82 -14.47 -10.07
N THR A 136 -4.26 -13.81 -8.98
CA THR A 136 -4.95 -12.51 -9.04
C THR A 136 -4.05 -11.35 -9.44
N GLU A 137 -2.73 -11.52 -9.34
CA GLU A 137 -1.70 -10.50 -9.66
C GLU A 137 -1.09 -10.68 -11.05
N ARG A 138 -1.59 -11.66 -11.81
CA ARG A 138 -1.09 -12.03 -13.14
C ARG A 138 -0.97 -10.83 -14.08
N ALA A 139 -1.91 -9.89 -14.03
CA ALA A 139 -1.91 -8.71 -14.88
C ALA A 139 -0.63 -7.87 -14.71
N TYR A 140 -0.14 -7.68 -13.48
CA TYR A 140 1.07 -6.90 -13.21
C TYR A 140 2.32 -7.60 -13.75
N ARG A 141 2.40 -8.93 -13.59
CA ARG A 141 3.50 -9.73 -14.15
C ARG A 141 3.51 -9.69 -15.67
N GLU A 142 2.36 -9.81 -16.32
CA GLU A 142 2.27 -9.72 -17.77
C GLU A 142 2.67 -8.32 -18.27
N GLN A 143 2.27 -7.27 -17.56
CA GLN A 143 2.67 -5.90 -17.88
C GLN A 143 4.18 -5.72 -17.76
N ALA A 144 4.78 -6.16 -16.65
CA ALA A 144 6.22 -6.10 -16.43
C ALA A 144 7.01 -6.94 -17.44
N ALA A 145 6.54 -8.15 -17.78
CA ALA A 145 7.17 -9.01 -18.76
C ALA A 145 7.16 -8.42 -20.18
N ARG A 146 6.08 -7.74 -20.57
CA ARG A 146 6.03 -7.00 -21.84
C ARG A 146 7.03 -5.85 -21.84
N ALA A 147 7.04 -5.03 -20.78
CA ALA A 147 7.98 -3.92 -20.67
C ALA A 147 9.45 -4.37 -20.64
N LEU A 148 9.74 -5.50 -20.00
CA LEU A 148 11.06 -6.12 -20.01
C LEU A 148 11.47 -6.58 -21.41
N LYS A 149 10.57 -7.24 -22.15
CA LYS A 149 10.81 -7.63 -23.54
C LYS A 149 11.10 -6.43 -24.44
N ASP A 150 10.32 -5.36 -24.30
CA ASP A 150 10.50 -4.13 -25.09
C ASP A 150 11.85 -3.47 -24.77
N LEU A 151 12.24 -3.46 -23.50
CA LEU A 151 13.54 -2.97 -23.04
C LEU A 151 14.69 -3.78 -23.64
N ASP A 152 14.60 -5.11 -23.66
CA ASP A 152 15.64 -5.98 -24.20
C ASP A 152 15.82 -5.78 -25.72
N ILE A 153 14.73 -5.58 -26.47
CA ILE A 153 14.80 -5.24 -27.89
C ILE A 153 15.48 -3.88 -28.10
N ALA A 154 15.11 -2.87 -27.31
CA ALA A 154 15.66 -1.53 -27.41
C ALA A 154 17.14 -1.44 -26.97
N SER A 155 17.56 -2.34 -26.08
CA SER A 155 18.93 -2.37 -25.54
C SER A 155 19.86 -3.33 -26.30
N ALA A 156 19.35 -4.07 -27.29
CA ALA A 156 20.17 -4.97 -28.09
C ALA A 156 21.22 -4.15 -28.87
N PRO A 157 22.49 -4.59 -28.90
CA PRO A 157 23.47 -3.98 -29.79
C PRO A 157 22.94 -4.04 -31.22
N SER A 158 22.98 -2.92 -31.95
CA SER A 158 22.62 -2.91 -33.36
C SER A 158 23.46 -3.97 -34.07
N ALA A 159 22.80 -4.97 -34.68
CA ALA A 159 23.48 -5.94 -35.51
C ALA A 159 24.13 -5.17 -36.65
N ASP A 160 25.45 -5.02 -36.61
CA ASP A 160 26.22 -4.33 -37.63
C ASP A 160 26.12 -5.14 -38.93
N PRO A 161 25.52 -4.62 -40.02
CA PRO A 161 25.32 -5.38 -41.23
C PRO A 161 26.58 -5.30 -42.09
N THR A 162 27.70 -5.87 -41.62
CA THR A 162 28.87 -6.10 -42.48
C THR A 162 29.70 -7.28 -42.00
N HIS A 163 29.39 -8.47 -42.51
CA HIS A 163 30.43 -9.41 -42.97
C HIS A 163 29.89 -10.40 -44.00
#